data_AF-A0A4R2NIY1-F1
#
_entry.id   AF-A0A4R2NIY1-F1
#
_cell.length_a   1.000
_cell.length_b   1.000
_cell.length_c   1.000
_cell.angle_alpha   90.00
_cell.angle_beta   90.00
_cell.angle_gamma   90.00
#
_symmetry.space_group_name_H-M   'P 1'
#
loop_
_entity.id
_entity.type
_entity.pdbx_description
1 polymer ?
#
loop_
_entity_poly.entity_id
_entity_poly.type
_entity_poly.pdbx_seq_one_letter_code
_entity_poly.pdbx_strand_id
1 'polypeptide(L)'
;MREYDGQDLVYYTHLASYRCALAEVRIGINTDTAAVLLPMEPCYRDETPPNAVRETPYIAFPLGSVSRVAVAITYADGETDAALFGRAGLIRP
;
A
#
# COMPACT_ATOMS: atom_id res chain seq x y z
N MET A 1 4.18 -0.02 -8.98
CA MET A 1 3.79 -1.32 -9.56
C MET A 1 4.90 -1.81 -10.46
N ARG A 2 5.16 -3.12 -10.47
CA ARG A 2 6.27 -3.72 -11.21
C ARG A 2 5.81 -5.03 -11.84
N GLU A 3 6.13 -5.23 -13.11
CA GLU A 3 6.00 -6.54 -13.75
C GLU A 3 7.19 -7.41 -13.36
N TYR A 4 6.92 -8.59 -12.80
CA TYR A 4 7.96 -9.53 -12.38
C TYR A 4 7.39 -10.95 -12.34
N ASP A 5 8.14 -11.92 -12.87
CA ASP A 5 7.79 -13.35 -12.84
C ASP A 5 6.34 -13.64 -13.27
N GLY A 6 5.91 -13.05 -14.39
CA GLY A 6 4.57 -13.22 -14.94
C GLY A 6 3.44 -12.60 -14.11
N GLN A 7 3.75 -11.64 -13.23
CA GLN A 7 2.78 -11.01 -12.32
C GLN A 7 2.96 -9.49 -12.28
N ASP A 8 1.86 -8.79 -11.98
CA ASP A 8 1.88 -7.39 -11.59
C ASP A 8 2.01 -7.32 -10.05
N LEU A 9 3.15 -6.81 -9.56
CA LEU A 9 3.41 -6.62 -8.14
C LEU A 9 3.09 -5.18 -7.72
N VAL A 10 2.16 -5.03 -6.77
CA VAL A 10 1.84 -3.75 -6.13
C VAL A 10 2.54 -3.69 -4.79
N TYR A 11 3.69 -3.02 -4.75
CA TYR A 11 4.47 -2.82 -3.52
C TYR A 11 3.86 -1.73 -2.63
N TYR A 12 3.82 -2.00 -1.34
CA TYR A 12 3.45 -1.06 -0.29
C TYR A 12 4.56 -0.95 0.78
N THR A 13 5.81 -1.30 0.43
CA THR A 13 6.98 -1.32 1.33
C THR A 13 7.17 -0.02 2.11
N HIS A 14 6.91 1.14 1.48
CA HIS A 14 7.00 2.43 2.16
C HIS A 14 5.95 2.57 3.29
N LEU A 15 4.71 2.16 3.02
CA LEU A 15 3.64 2.15 4.03
C LEU A 15 3.94 1.13 5.13
N ALA A 16 4.39 -0.07 4.76
CA ALA A 16 4.79 -1.10 5.72
C ALA A 16 5.93 -0.63 6.64
N SER A 17 6.89 0.13 6.12
CA SER A 17 7.99 0.69 6.93
C SER A 17 7.53 1.83 7.86
N TYR A 18 6.46 2.55 7.49
CA TYR A 18 5.90 3.69 8.24
C TYR A 18 4.66 3.34 9.07
N ARG A 19 4.25 2.06 9.09
CA ARG A 19 2.99 1.55 9.67
C ARG A 19 2.70 1.98 11.10
N CYS A 20 3.73 2.30 11.89
CA CYS A 20 3.60 2.77 13.26
C CYS A 20 2.83 4.08 13.43
N ALA A 21 2.79 4.91 12.39
CA ALA A 21 2.07 6.17 12.34
C ALA A 21 0.75 6.07 11.57
N LEU A 22 0.37 4.88 11.11
CA LEU A 22 -0.84 4.63 10.34
C LEU A 22 -1.87 3.94 11.24
N ALA A 23 -3.08 4.47 11.30
CA ALA A 23 -4.21 3.78 11.92
C ALA A 23 -4.83 2.76 10.95
N GLU A 24 -4.92 3.13 9.67
CA GLU A 24 -5.56 2.31 8.65
C GLU A 24 -5.00 2.63 7.26
N VAL A 25 -4.91 1.61 6.41
CA VAL A 25 -4.68 1.80 4.97
C VAL A 25 -5.72 1.00 4.21
N ARG A 26 -6.38 1.64 3.26
CA ARG A 26 -7.29 1.00 2.31
C ARG A 26 -6.74 1.14 0.90
N ILE A 27 -7.01 0.13 0.07
CA ILE A 27 -6.65 0.10 -1.34
C ILE A 27 -7.84 -0.23 -2.24
N GLY A 28 -7.73 0.17 -3.50
CA GLY A 28 -8.65 -0.19 -4.58
C GLY A 28 -7.87 -0.49 -5.84
N ILE A 29 -8.18 -1.59 -6.53
CA ILE A 29 -7.50 -2.00 -7.78
C ILE A 29 -8.46 -1.77 -8.94
N ASN A 30 -7.98 -1.10 -9.99
CA ASN A 30 -8.78 -0.75 -11.17
C ASN A 30 -10.06 0.07 -10.84
N THR A 31 -10.03 0.81 -9.74
CA THR A 31 -11.11 1.68 -9.26
C THR A 31 -10.51 2.96 -8.68
N ASP A 32 -11.33 3.99 -8.55
CA ASP A 32 -10.94 5.28 -7.95
C ASP A 32 -11.26 5.32 -6.44
N THR A 33 -11.87 4.26 -5.91
CA THR A 33 -12.24 4.15 -4.49
C THR A 33 -11.39 3.11 -3.76
N ALA A 34 -10.73 3.53 -2.68
CA ALA A 34 -10.01 2.64 -1.78
C ALA A 34 -10.95 2.07 -0.69
N ALA A 35 -11.45 0.85 -0.90
CA ALA A 35 -12.43 0.23 0.00
C ALA A 35 -11.87 -0.98 0.77
N VAL A 36 -10.87 -1.66 0.21
CA VAL A 36 -10.33 -2.91 0.77
C VAL A 36 -9.28 -2.58 1.81
N LEU A 37 -9.45 -3.05 3.05
CA LEU A 37 -8.45 -2.91 4.10
C LEU A 37 -7.17 -3.65 3.69
N LEU A 38 -6.03 -2.95 3.68
CA LEU A 38 -4.73 -3.54 3.46
C LEU A 38 -4.22 -4.10 4.80
N PRO A 39 -4.10 -5.42 4.96
CA PRO A 39 -3.51 -5.99 6.17
C PRO A 39 -2.05 -5.56 6.26
N MET A 40 -1.65 -5.10 7.45
CA MET A 40 -0.27 -4.74 7.75
C MET A 40 0.15 -5.45 9.04
N GLU A 41 1.42 -5.85 9.09
CA GLU A 41 2.04 -6.38 10.30
C GLU A 41 1.98 -5.34 11.45
N PRO A 42 2.04 -5.75 12.72
CA PRO A 42 2.07 -4.79 13.83
C PRO A 42 3.36 -3.96 13.82
N CYS A 43 3.34 -2.80 14.45
CA CYS A 43 4.48 -1.86 14.51
C CYS A 43 5.74 -2.41 15.24
N TYR A 44 5.64 -3.54 15.98
CA TYR A 44 6.73 -4.12 16.77
C TYR A 44 7.50 -3.07 17.62
N ARG A 45 6.77 -2.22 18.36
CA ARG A 45 7.35 -1.09 19.13
C ARG A 45 8.42 -1.50 20.14
N ASP A 46 8.35 -2.74 20.61
CA ASP A 46 9.26 -3.29 21.62
C ASP A 46 10.52 -3.94 20.99
N GLU A 47 10.65 -3.91 19.66
CA GLU A 47 11.75 -4.53 18.92
C GLU A 47 12.65 -3.50 18.24
N THR A 48 13.92 -3.85 18.02
CA THR A 48 14.90 -2.98 17.38
C THR A 48 15.39 -3.57 16.05
N PRO A 49 15.22 -2.89 14.89
CA PRO A 49 14.49 -1.64 14.70
C PRO A 49 12.97 -1.89 14.46
N PRO A 50 12.06 -1.02 14.95
CA PRO A 50 10.61 -1.25 14.86
C PRO A 50 10.08 -1.14 13.42
N ASN A 51 10.74 -0.35 12.58
CA ASN A 51 10.37 -0.17 11.16
C ASN A 51 10.84 -1.30 10.24
N ALA A 52 11.49 -2.35 10.76
CA ALA A 52 11.80 -3.53 9.97
C ALA A 52 10.49 -4.13 9.40
N VAL A 53 10.50 -4.42 8.10
CA VAL A 53 9.38 -5.07 7.40
C VAL A 53 9.69 -6.56 7.33
N ARG A 54 8.83 -7.39 7.92
CA ARG A 54 9.07 -8.85 8.03
C ARG A 54 8.19 -9.65 7.10
N GLU A 55 7.00 -9.13 6.82
CA GLU A 55 6.10 -9.72 5.83
C GLU A 55 6.45 -9.27 4.42
N THR A 56 5.90 -9.98 3.43
CA THR A 56 6.06 -9.67 2.02
C THR A 56 5.25 -8.42 1.66
N PRO A 57 5.88 -7.25 1.41
CA PRO A 57 5.17 -5.98 1.32
C PRO A 57 4.66 -5.69 -0.10
N TYR A 58 4.06 -6.71 -0.73
CA TYR A 58 3.41 -6.57 -2.03
C TYR A 58 2.19 -7.49 -2.16
N ILE A 59 1.27 -7.10 -3.03
CA ILE A 59 0.19 -7.97 -3.50
C ILE A 59 0.49 -8.32 -4.96
N ALA A 60 0.36 -9.60 -5.29
CA ALA A 60 0.53 -10.09 -6.64
C ALA A 60 -0.81 -10.19 -7.36
N PHE A 61 -0.81 -9.75 -8.62
CA PHE A 61 -1.95 -9.84 -9.53
C PHE A 61 -1.49 -10.50 -10.84
N PRO A 62 -2.42 -11.04 -11.65
CA PRO A 62 -2.08 -11.51 -13.00
C PRO A 62 -1.36 -10.43 -13.82
N LEU A 63 -0.42 -10.83 -14.68
CA LEU A 63 0.33 -9.89 -15.53
C LEU A 63 -0.61 -8.98 -16.33
N GLY A 64 -0.33 -7.68 -16.32
CA GLY A 64 -1.10 -6.67 -17.07
C GLY A 64 -2.51 -6.42 -16.53
N SER A 65 -2.91 -7.02 -15.40
CA SER A 65 -4.25 -6.83 -14.85
C SER A 65 -4.38 -5.55 -14.03
N VAL A 66 -3.29 -4.93 -13.59
CA VAL A 66 -3.33 -3.70 -12.78
C VAL A 66 -3.05 -2.48 -13.65
N SER A 67 -4.05 -1.63 -13.81
CA SER A 67 -3.95 -0.37 -14.54
C SER A 67 -3.87 0.85 -13.61
N ARG A 68 -4.61 0.80 -12.50
CA ARG A 68 -4.68 1.85 -11.48
C ARG A 68 -4.82 1.28 -10.08
N VAL A 69 -4.32 2.02 -9.10
CA VAL A 69 -4.41 1.71 -7.67
C VAL A 69 -4.84 2.97 -6.92
N ALA A 70 -5.99 2.93 -6.28
CA ALA A 70 -6.42 3.93 -5.30
C ALA A 70 -5.88 3.54 -3.93
N VAL A 71 -5.35 4.51 -3.18
CA VAL A 71 -4.86 4.33 -1.82
C VAL A 71 -5.50 5.41 -0.95
N ALA A 72 -6.04 5.01 0.20
CA ALA A 72 -6.49 5.92 1.25
C ALA A 72 -5.79 5.52 2.56
N ILE A 73 -5.31 6.53 3.28
CA ILE A 73 -4.56 6.37 4.52
C ILE A 73 -5.29 7.15 5.60
N THR A 74 -5.42 6.54 6.77
CA THR A 74 -5.80 7.20 8.01
C THR A 74 -4.60 7.14 8.95
N TYR A 75 -4.12 8.30 9.38
CA TYR A 75 -2.99 8.42 10.30
C TYR A 75 -3.43 8.17 11.74
N ALA A 76 -2.48 7.89 12.62
CA ALA A 76 -2.73 7.62 14.03
C ALA A 76 -3.34 8.81 14.81
N ASP A 77 -3.18 10.03 14.29
CA ASP A 77 -3.77 11.27 14.81
C ASP A 77 -5.17 11.58 14.22
N GLY A 78 -5.64 10.76 13.28
CA GLY A 78 -6.95 10.89 12.64
C GLY A 78 -6.96 11.70 11.35
N GLU A 79 -5.82 12.27 10.92
CA GLU A 79 -5.73 12.86 9.59
C GLU A 79 -5.91 11.79 8.51
N THR A 80 -6.37 12.19 7.32
CA THR A 80 -6.56 11.28 6.19
C THR A 80 -5.92 11.85 4.94
N ASP A 81 -5.39 10.96 4.10
CA ASP A 81 -4.82 11.29 2.80
C ASP A 81 -5.21 10.24 1.77
N ALA A 82 -5.30 10.62 0.50
CA ALA A 82 -5.69 9.75 -0.58
C ALA A 82 -4.91 10.07 -1.86
N ALA A 83 -4.52 9.01 -2.57
CA ALA A 83 -3.77 9.12 -3.81
C ALA A 83 -4.22 8.06 -4.82
N LEU A 84 -4.20 8.43 -6.10
CA LEU A 84 -4.44 7.53 -7.21
C LEU A 84 -3.15 7.34 -8.00
N PHE A 85 -2.78 6.10 -8.27
CA PHE A 85 -1.58 5.75 -9.03
C PHE A 85 -1.96 4.98 -10.28
N GLY A 86 -1.35 5.32 -11.41
CA GLY A 86 -1.36 4.53 -12.63
C GLY A 86 0.00 3.86 -12.89
N ARG A 87 0.13 3.19 -14.04
CA ARG A 87 1.41 2.55 -14.43
C ARG A 87 2.59 3.53 -14.51
N ALA A 88 2.32 4.79 -14.86
CA ALA A 88 3.32 5.85 -14.98
C ALA A 88 3.60 6.62 -13.67
N GLY A 89 2.92 6.29 -12.56
CA GLY A 89 3.09 6.98 -11.27
C GLY A 89 1.82 7.66 -10.77
N LEU A 90 1.98 8.70 -9.95
CA LEU A 90 0.88 9.44 -9.33
C LEU A 90 0.01 10.12 -10.40
N ILE A 91 -1.29 9.88 -10.34
CA ILE A 91 -2.31 10.57 -11.13
C ILE A 91 -2.74 11.78 -10.31
N ARG A 92 -2.36 12.98 -10.76
CA ARG A 92 -2.87 14.23 -10.19
C ARG A 92 -4.23 14.55 -10.82
N PRO A 93 -5.17 15.18 -10.08
CA PRO A 93 -6.35 15.78 -10.69
C PRO A 93 -5.97 16.86 -11.72
#